data_AF-A0A1V5F423-F1
#
_entry.id   AF-A0A1V5F423-F1
#
_cell.length_a   1.000
_cell.length_b   1.000
_cell.length_c   1.000
_cell.angle_alpha   90.00
_cell.angle_beta   90.00
_cell.angle_gamma   90.00
#
_symmetry.space_group_name_H-M   'P 1'
#
loop_
_entity.id
_entity.type
_entity.pdbx_description
1 polymer ?
#
loop_
_entity_poly.entity_id
_entity_poly.type
_entity_poly.pdbx_seq_one_letter_code
_entity_poly.pdbx_strand_id
1 'polypeptide(L)'
;MNIKFHFLLFTAIWLSECLPFPLNAAKPQKETIKILAIGNSFSDDAVEYLDELAIADSVPLIVGNLYIGGCSLQRHWKNATELLPDYSYRKSNLGIFTNQDHKTLLDGLLDENWDIVVVQQVSQLSGKYDTYFPYLPNLMRFVKTHAKNPKVKFALHQVWAYAQNSTHEGFANYDRDQMKMYLAITETVKKVAATTGIKIIIPSGTAIQNCRTSEIGDHLNRDGYHLDLHIGRYVAACTWFETFFHRSCVGNPFKPAGVTDRQAKIAQYAAHYAVQRPFEITLMTNFAWTFLPSSEKTISEFLVY
;
A
#
# COMPACT_ATOMS: atom_id res chain seq x y z
N MET A 1 70.97 -60.13 -23.89
CA MET A 1 70.25 -61.27 -24.49
C MET A 1 69.47 -61.96 -23.37
N ASN A 2 68.23 -62.34 -23.66
CA ASN A 2 67.20 -62.96 -22.80
C ASN A 2 66.24 -62.03 -22.04
N ILE A 3 65.02 -62.06 -22.58
CA ILE A 3 63.81 -61.29 -22.36
C ILE A 3 63.00 -61.95 -21.22
N LYS A 4 62.46 -61.15 -20.29
CA LYS A 4 61.40 -61.57 -19.35
C LYS A 4 60.06 -61.05 -19.85
N PHE A 5 59.18 -61.96 -20.26
CA PHE A 5 57.77 -61.71 -20.59
C PHE A 5 56.99 -61.31 -19.33
N HIS A 6 56.27 -60.19 -19.38
CA HIS A 6 55.28 -59.80 -18.37
C HIS A 6 53.87 -60.11 -18.88
N PHE A 7 53.07 -60.70 -17.98
CA PHE A 7 51.67 -61.07 -18.13
C PHE A 7 50.79 -59.80 -18.15
N LEU A 8 49.94 -59.65 -19.16
CA LEU A 8 48.95 -58.57 -19.27
C LEU A 8 47.74 -58.89 -18.36
N LEU A 9 47.45 -58.01 -17.40
CA LEU A 9 46.19 -58.00 -16.64
C LEU A 9 45.10 -57.28 -17.46
N PHE A 10 43.96 -57.93 -17.61
CA PHE A 10 42.75 -57.36 -18.20
C PHE A 10 42.13 -56.30 -17.28
N THR A 11 41.84 -55.13 -17.85
CA THR A 11 41.03 -54.06 -17.26
C THR A 11 39.54 -54.33 -17.49
N ALA A 12 38.74 -54.27 -16.44
CA ALA A 12 37.28 -54.16 -16.53
C ALA A 12 36.86 -52.90 -15.75
N ILE A 13 36.55 -51.83 -16.47
CA ILE A 13 35.99 -50.60 -15.90
C ILE A 13 34.47 -50.69 -16.06
N TRP A 14 33.76 -50.72 -14.94
CA TRP A 14 32.30 -50.60 -14.89
C TRP A 14 31.91 -49.13 -15.12
N LEU A 15 31.22 -48.85 -16.21
CA LEU A 15 30.54 -47.57 -16.46
C LEU A 15 29.17 -47.61 -15.78
N SER A 16 29.02 -46.93 -14.65
CA SER A 16 27.71 -46.65 -14.05
C SER A 16 27.05 -45.50 -14.80
N GLU A 17 25.89 -45.78 -15.41
CA GLU A 17 25.04 -44.79 -16.08
C GLU A 17 24.52 -43.77 -15.04
N CYS A 18 25.00 -42.53 -15.13
CA CYS A 18 24.38 -41.40 -14.44
C CYS A 18 23.06 -41.06 -15.15
N LEU A 19 21.94 -41.47 -14.56
CA LEU A 19 20.63 -40.92 -14.91
C LEU A 19 20.62 -39.42 -14.57
N PRO A 20 20.21 -38.53 -15.50
CA PRO A 20 20.07 -37.12 -15.19
C PRO A 20 18.93 -36.94 -14.19
N PHE A 21 19.26 -36.45 -13.00
CA PHE A 21 18.28 -35.91 -12.08
C PHE A 21 17.42 -34.87 -12.82
N PRO A 22 16.08 -34.89 -12.71
CA PRO A 22 15.27 -33.84 -13.27
C PRO A 22 15.70 -32.52 -12.63
N LEU A 23 16.22 -31.62 -13.46
CA LEU A 23 16.48 -30.24 -13.11
C LEU A 23 15.15 -29.69 -12.56
N ASN A 24 15.08 -29.42 -11.26
CA ASN A 24 13.96 -28.67 -10.68
C ASN A 24 13.87 -27.37 -11.47
N ALA A 25 12.85 -27.23 -12.32
CA ALA A 25 12.55 -25.98 -12.97
C ALA A 25 12.38 -24.93 -11.86
N ALA A 26 13.31 -23.97 -11.79
CA ALA A 26 13.18 -22.85 -10.88
C ALA A 26 11.81 -22.22 -11.11
N LYS A 27 10.99 -22.10 -10.06
CA LYS A 27 9.74 -21.34 -10.14
C LYS A 27 10.09 -19.98 -10.74
N PRO A 28 9.34 -19.47 -11.74
CA PRO A 28 9.64 -18.18 -12.33
C PRO A 28 9.76 -17.16 -11.21
N GLN A 29 10.94 -16.54 -11.10
CA GLN A 29 11.20 -15.52 -10.12
C GLN A 29 10.23 -14.37 -10.42
N LYS A 30 9.30 -14.13 -9.49
CA LYS A 30 8.32 -13.05 -9.64
C LYS A 30 9.09 -11.75 -9.82
N GLU A 31 8.74 -10.95 -10.83
CA GLU A 31 9.37 -9.65 -11.06
C GLU A 31 9.17 -8.76 -9.83
N THR A 32 10.24 -8.10 -9.39
CA THR A 32 10.21 -7.14 -8.27
C THR A 32 9.37 -5.93 -8.65
N ILE A 33 8.31 -5.66 -7.90
CA ILE A 33 7.55 -4.42 -8.06
C ILE A 33 8.28 -3.30 -7.32
N LYS A 34 8.50 -2.16 -7.98
CA LYS A 34 9.14 -0.98 -7.39
C LYS A 34 8.15 0.19 -7.29
N ILE A 35 7.90 0.66 -6.08
CA ILE A 35 6.88 1.68 -5.79
C ILE A 35 7.51 2.89 -5.08
N LEU A 36 7.30 4.09 -5.60
CA LEU A 36 7.68 5.34 -4.91
C LEU A 36 6.43 6.11 -4.49
N ALA A 37 6.23 6.32 -3.19
CA ALA A 37 5.25 7.24 -2.67
C ALA A 37 5.84 8.65 -2.55
N ILE A 38 5.14 9.63 -3.11
CA ILE A 38 5.36 11.06 -2.88
C ILE A 38 4.25 11.52 -1.94
N GLY A 39 4.56 11.71 -0.67
CA GLY A 39 3.52 11.95 0.33
C GLY A 39 4.00 12.52 1.64
N ASN A 40 3.38 12.04 2.71
CA ASN A 40 3.47 12.61 4.05
C ASN A 40 3.18 11.50 5.09
N SER A 41 2.75 11.87 6.30
CA SER A 41 2.42 10.90 7.36
C SER A 41 1.33 9.89 6.97
N PHE A 42 0.47 10.20 6.01
CA PHE A 42 -0.56 9.26 5.54
C PHE A 42 0.02 8.21 4.59
N SER A 43 1.03 8.53 3.77
CA SER A 43 1.73 7.50 3.01
C SER A 43 2.59 6.65 3.94
N ASP A 44 3.22 7.28 4.94
CA ASP A 44 4.00 6.60 5.97
C ASP A 44 3.18 5.56 6.75
N ASP A 45 1.99 5.95 7.21
CA ASP A 45 1.06 5.02 7.88
C ASP A 45 0.64 3.85 6.97
N ALA A 46 0.54 4.06 5.66
CA ALA A 46 0.10 3.03 4.73
C ALA A 46 1.20 2.03 4.32
N VAL A 47 2.47 2.45 4.34
CA VAL A 47 3.59 1.59 3.92
C VAL A 47 4.20 0.75 5.05
N GLU A 48 3.95 1.09 6.33
CA GLU A 48 4.59 0.49 7.51
C GLU A 48 4.66 -1.05 7.49
N TYR A 49 3.58 -1.72 7.05
CA TYR A 49 3.47 -3.20 7.07
C TYR A 49 3.47 -3.85 5.69
N LEU A 50 3.75 -3.06 4.64
CA LEU A 50 3.60 -3.52 3.27
C LEU A 50 4.67 -4.55 2.90
N ASP A 51 5.89 -4.42 3.42
CA ASP A 51 6.98 -5.35 3.13
C ASP A 51 6.77 -6.71 3.79
N GLU A 52 6.28 -6.76 5.02
CA GLU A 52 6.01 -8.02 5.69
C GLU A 52 4.88 -8.79 5.03
N LEU A 53 3.83 -8.09 4.57
CA LEU A 53 2.79 -8.68 3.72
C LEU A 53 3.38 -9.25 2.43
N ALA A 54 4.30 -8.52 1.79
CA ALA A 54 4.97 -8.92 0.58
C ALA A 54 5.88 -10.14 0.78
N ILE A 55 6.70 -10.14 1.84
CA ILE A 55 7.58 -11.25 2.23
C ILE A 55 6.76 -12.51 2.53
N ALA A 56 5.67 -12.36 3.29
CA ALA A 56 4.78 -13.46 3.64
C ALA A 56 4.14 -14.15 2.43
N ASP A 57 3.88 -13.41 1.35
CA ASP A 57 3.36 -13.96 0.08
C ASP A 57 4.46 -14.24 -0.97
N SER A 58 5.72 -14.17 -0.54
CA SER A 58 6.91 -14.36 -1.40
C SER A 58 6.82 -13.52 -2.68
N VAL A 59 6.48 -12.23 -2.54
CA VAL A 59 6.52 -11.24 -3.62
C VAL A 59 7.64 -10.24 -3.35
N PRO A 60 8.61 -10.08 -4.26
CA PRO A 60 9.67 -9.12 -4.07
C PRO A 60 9.14 -7.69 -4.27
N LEU A 61 9.42 -6.84 -3.28
CA LEU A 61 8.99 -5.44 -3.24
C LEU A 61 10.19 -4.54 -2.94
N ILE A 62 10.25 -3.40 -3.64
CA ILE A 62 11.02 -2.24 -3.22
C ILE A 62 10.03 -1.09 -3.09
N VAL A 63 9.95 -0.49 -1.90
CA VAL A 63 9.08 0.65 -1.63
C VAL A 63 9.89 1.82 -1.09
N GLY A 64 9.77 2.97 -1.74
CA GLY A 64 10.29 4.26 -1.27
C GLY A 64 9.15 5.17 -0.84
N ASN A 65 9.36 5.99 0.18
CA ASN A 65 8.46 7.02 0.65
C ASN A 65 9.24 8.34 0.80
N LEU A 66 8.96 9.28 -0.10
CA LEU A 66 9.42 10.67 0.00
C LEU A 66 8.50 11.40 0.98
N TYR A 67 8.92 11.42 2.26
CA TYR A 67 8.11 11.93 3.37
C TYR A 67 8.44 13.39 3.70
N ILE A 68 7.37 14.19 3.79
CA ILE A 68 7.36 15.50 4.47
C ILE A 68 6.08 15.57 5.31
N GLY A 69 6.19 15.89 6.61
CA GLY A 69 5.02 16.05 7.48
C GLY A 69 4.04 17.10 6.95
N GLY A 70 2.75 16.75 6.85
CA GLY A 70 1.69 17.66 6.40
C GLY A 70 1.84 18.16 4.94
N CYS A 71 2.62 17.47 4.11
CA CYS A 71 2.90 17.96 2.75
C CYS A 71 1.65 17.88 1.85
N SER A 72 1.33 19.00 1.20
CA SER A 72 0.29 19.11 0.17
C SER A 72 0.87 18.95 -1.23
N LEU A 73 0.02 18.69 -2.23
CA LEU A 73 0.43 18.67 -3.64
C LEU A 73 1.09 20.00 -4.06
N GLN A 74 0.61 21.13 -3.55
CA GLN A 74 1.22 22.44 -3.77
C GLN A 74 2.67 22.49 -3.28
N ARG A 75 2.92 22.01 -2.06
CA ARG A 75 4.28 21.98 -1.49
C ARG A 75 5.17 20.99 -2.23
N HIS A 76 4.67 19.81 -2.58
CA HIS A 76 5.42 18.87 -3.42
C HIS A 76 5.82 19.50 -4.76
N TRP A 77 4.90 20.22 -5.42
CA TRP A 77 5.20 20.91 -6.67
C TRP A 77 6.27 21.99 -6.50
N LYS A 78 6.14 22.84 -5.47
CA LYS A 78 7.16 23.84 -5.12
C LYS A 78 8.55 23.19 -4.94
N ASN A 79 8.61 22.11 -4.16
CA ASN A 79 9.85 21.41 -3.87
C ASN A 79 10.46 20.75 -5.12
N ALA A 80 9.63 20.28 -6.06
CA ALA A 80 10.09 19.74 -7.34
C ALA A 80 10.70 20.84 -8.23
N THR A 81 10.05 22.01 -8.33
CA THR A 81 10.52 23.12 -9.18
C THR A 81 11.75 23.82 -8.62
N GLU A 82 11.86 23.91 -7.30
CA GLU A 82 12.96 24.58 -6.62
C GLU A 82 14.07 23.62 -6.18
N LEU A 83 13.94 22.31 -6.47
CA LEU A 83 14.86 21.25 -6.06
C LEU A 83 15.19 21.28 -4.55
N LEU A 84 14.18 21.49 -3.71
CA LEU A 84 14.37 21.62 -2.26
C LEU A 84 14.66 20.27 -1.61
N PRO A 85 15.75 20.14 -0.82
CA PRO A 85 16.12 18.92 -0.11
C PRO A 85 15.35 18.77 1.22
N ASP A 86 14.02 18.79 1.13
CA ASP A 86 13.14 18.78 2.31
C ASP A 86 12.71 17.37 2.75
N TYR A 87 12.94 16.35 1.92
CA TYR A 87 12.36 15.03 2.12
C TYR A 87 13.22 14.18 3.05
N SER A 88 12.56 13.49 3.97
CA SER A 88 13.09 12.28 4.61
C SER A 88 12.76 11.11 3.68
N TYR A 89 13.76 10.58 2.99
CA TYR A 89 13.58 9.48 2.06
C TYR A 89 13.73 8.14 2.78
N ARG A 90 12.59 7.50 3.01
CA ARG A 90 12.49 6.21 3.69
C ARG A 90 12.32 5.12 2.63
N LYS A 91 13.17 4.11 2.63
CA LYS A 91 13.13 3.06 1.62
C LYS A 91 13.27 1.70 2.28
N SER A 92 12.42 0.77 1.86
CA SER A 92 12.62 -0.65 2.07
C SER A 92 13.02 -1.30 0.77
N ASN A 93 14.13 -2.04 0.82
CA ASN A 93 14.62 -2.85 -0.28
C ASN A 93 14.55 -4.32 0.14
N LEU A 94 13.52 -5.04 -0.33
CA LEU A 94 13.29 -6.44 0.04
C LEU A 94 13.24 -6.64 1.57
N GLY A 95 12.57 -5.73 2.29
CA GLY A 95 12.45 -5.74 3.75
C GLY A 95 13.61 -5.10 4.51
N ILE A 96 14.65 -4.60 3.82
CA ILE A 96 15.76 -3.90 4.45
C ILE A 96 15.50 -2.40 4.43
N PHE A 97 15.20 -1.83 5.59
CA PHE A 97 14.87 -0.43 5.76
C PHE A 97 16.10 0.48 5.83
N THR A 98 16.01 1.61 5.15
CA THR A 98 16.96 2.72 5.20
C THR A 98 16.22 4.04 5.28
N ASN A 99 16.83 5.04 5.92
CA ASN A 99 16.32 6.39 5.97
C ASN A 99 17.44 7.37 5.63
N GLN A 100 17.15 8.33 4.76
CA GLN A 100 18.09 9.37 4.36
C GLN A 100 17.36 10.72 4.34
N ASP A 101 17.77 11.63 5.22
CA ASP A 101 17.23 12.99 5.24
C ASP A 101 17.89 13.88 4.18
N HIS A 102 17.37 15.10 4.04
CA HIS A 102 17.85 16.11 3.10
C HIS A 102 17.87 15.66 1.63
N LYS A 103 16.86 14.89 1.23
CA LYS A 103 16.69 14.48 -0.17
C LYS A 103 15.74 15.40 -0.91
N THR A 104 15.98 15.57 -2.19
CA THR A 104 15.04 16.18 -3.13
C THR A 104 14.05 15.13 -3.66
N LEU A 105 12.97 15.59 -4.29
CA LEU A 105 12.07 14.70 -5.03
C LEU A 105 12.80 14.00 -6.18
N LEU A 106 13.75 14.70 -6.83
CA LEU A 106 14.54 14.16 -7.93
C LEU A 106 15.48 13.03 -7.46
N ASP A 107 16.09 13.16 -6.28
CA ASP A 107 16.95 12.10 -5.71
C ASP A 107 16.16 10.79 -5.54
N GLY A 108 14.98 10.86 -4.89
CA GLY A 108 14.14 9.68 -4.69
C GLY A 108 13.61 9.11 -6.02
N LEU A 109 13.29 9.97 -6.99
CA LEU A 109 12.84 9.54 -8.31
C LEU A 109 13.94 8.85 -9.13
N LEU A 110 15.18 9.29 -8.99
CA LEU A 110 16.34 8.72 -9.67
C LEU A 110 16.93 7.52 -8.95
N ASP A 111 16.50 7.19 -7.73
CA ASP A 111 17.05 6.07 -6.97
C ASP A 111 16.81 4.72 -7.69
N GLU A 112 15.58 4.46 -8.13
CA GLU A 112 15.18 3.22 -8.83
C GLU A 112 14.51 3.46 -10.18
N ASN A 113 14.41 2.43 -11.00
CA ASN A 113 13.52 2.40 -12.16
C ASN A 113 12.06 2.11 -11.74
N TRP A 114 11.49 2.98 -10.92
CA TRP A 114 10.15 2.84 -10.34
C TRP A 114 9.09 2.40 -11.37
N ASP A 115 8.33 1.35 -11.05
CA ASP A 115 7.21 0.90 -11.86
C ASP A 115 5.97 1.76 -11.62
N ILE A 116 5.80 2.20 -10.38
CA ILE A 116 4.64 2.94 -9.92
C ILE A 116 5.10 4.11 -9.05
N VAL A 117 4.56 5.30 -9.34
CA VAL A 117 4.63 6.46 -8.46
C VAL A 117 3.25 6.71 -7.85
N VAL A 118 3.19 6.67 -6.52
CA VAL A 118 1.98 6.96 -5.74
C VAL A 118 1.98 8.43 -5.35
N VAL A 119 0.84 9.08 -5.55
CA VAL A 119 0.61 10.48 -5.19
C VAL A 119 -0.65 10.61 -4.35
N GLN A 120 -0.68 11.62 -3.49
CA GLN A 120 -1.81 11.95 -2.63
C GLN A 120 -1.88 13.45 -2.34
N GLN A 121 -3.05 13.90 -1.88
CA GLN A 121 -3.21 15.23 -1.29
C GLN A 121 -3.03 15.15 0.24
N VAL A 122 -2.75 16.29 0.88
CA VAL A 122 -2.81 16.42 2.34
C VAL A 122 -4.25 16.23 2.85
N SER A 123 -4.43 15.62 4.01
CA SER A 123 -5.72 15.07 4.44
C SER A 123 -6.83 16.11 4.65
N GLN A 124 -6.52 17.33 5.08
CA GLN A 124 -7.54 18.39 5.22
C GLN A 124 -8.04 18.91 3.86
N LEU A 125 -7.32 18.66 2.76
CA LEU A 125 -7.68 19.09 1.40
C LEU A 125 -8.05 17.91 0.48
N SER A 126 -8.03 16.67 0.96
CA SER A 126 -8.21 15.47 0.13
C SER A 126 -9.62 15.35 -0.49
N GLY A 127 -10.63 15.96 0.11
CA GLY A 127 -11.97 16.09 -0.46
C GLY A 127 -12.22 17.42 -1.19
N LYS A 128 -11.17 18.16 -1.57
CA LYS A 128 -11.28 19.47 -2.26
C LYS A 128 -10.62 19.41 -3.64
N TYR A 129 -11.44 19.12 -4.65
CA TYR A 129 -11.01 18.91 -6.04
C TYR A 129 -10.05 19.97 -6.59
N ASP A 130 -10.35 21.25 -6.41
CA ASP A 130 -9.54 22.33 -7.00
C ASP A 130 -8.12 22.39 -6.43
N THR A 131 -7.89 21.87 -5.22
CA THR A 131 -6.56 21.84 -4.58
C THR A 131 -5.60 20.85 -5.24
N TYR A 132 -6.10 19.97 -6.10
CA TYR A 132 -5.26 19.06 -6.88
C TYR A 132 -4.62 19.77 -8.08
N PHE A 133 -5.21 20.87 -8.56
CA PHE A 133 -4.82 21.54 -9.80
C PHE A 133 -4.24 22.94 -9.52
N PRO A 134 -3.15 23.34 -10.22
CA PRO A 134 -2.46 22.65 -11.32
C PRO A 134 -1.41 21.62 -10.84
N TYR A 135 -1.28 21.41 -9.53
CA TYR A 135 -0.12 20.76 -8.92
C TYR A 135 0.08 19.29 -9.31
N LEU A 136 -0.99 18.48 -9.31
CA LEU A 136 -0.89 17.06 -9.63
C LEU A 136 -0.47 16.84 -11.09
N PRO A 137 -1.09 17.45 -12.13
CA PRO A 137 -0.59 17.34 -13.49
C PRO A 137 0.86 17.80 -13.68
N ASN A 138 1.28 18.85 -12.96
CA ASN A 138 2.65 19.33 -13.00
C ASN A 138 3.64 18.31 -12.40
N LEU A 139 3.31 17.73 -11.24
CA LEU A 139 4.09 16.65 -10.63
C LEU A 139 4.15 15.41 -11.53
N MET A 140 3.04 15.01 -12.15
CA MET A 140 3.02 13.90 -13.10
C MET A 140 3.94 14.15 -14.30
N ARG A 141 3.95 15.39 -14.83
CA ARG A 141 4.87 15.77 -15.91
C ARG A 141 6.32 15.72 -15.45
N PHE A 142 6.63 16.29 -14.29
CA PHE A 142 7.97 16.23 -13.70
C PHE A 142 8.46 14.78 -13.56
N VAL A 143 7.64 13.90 -12.99
CA VAL A 143 7.96 12.47 -12.85
C VAL A 143 8.20 11.83 -14.21
N LYS A 144 7.33 12.03 -15.20
CA LYS A 144 7.52 11.46 -16.55
C LYS A 144 8.79 11.94 -17.25
N THR A 145 9.20 13.18 -17.02
CA THR A 145 10.42 13.75 -17.60
C THR A 145 11.69 13.14 -16.99
N HIS A 146 11.66 12.81 -15.70
CA HIS A 146 12.88 12.46 -14.95
C HIS A 146 12.97 10.98 -14.52
N ALA A 147 11.87 10.23 -14.54
CA ALA A 147 11.87 8.83 -14.14
C ALA A 147 12.78 7.99 -15.05
N LYS A 148 13.59 7.11 -14.44
CA LYS A 148 14.41 6.12 -15.18
C LYS A 148 13.55 5.15 -16.01
N ASN A 149 12.33 4.87 -15.57
CA ASN A 149 11.38 4.00 -16.27
C ASN A 149 10.42 4.85 -17.14
N PRO A 150 10.53 4.84 -18.48
CA PRO A 150 9.64 5.60 -19.35
C PRO A 150 8.19 5.10 -19.34
N LYS A 151 7.94 3.90 -18.77
CA LYS A 151 6.61 3.29 -18.63
C LYS A 151 6.03 3.43 -17.22
N VAL A 152 6.62 4.28 -16.38
CA VAL A 152 6.16 4.51 -15.00
C VAL A 152 4.66 4.81 -14.97
N LYS A 153 3.94 4.07 -14.13
CA LYS A 153 2.51 4.26 -13.88
C LYS A 153 2.30 5.18 -12.69
N PHE A 154 1.13 5.80 -12.64
CA PHE A 154 0.72 6.60 -11.48
C PHE A 154 -0.39 5.87 -10.74
N ALA A 155 -0.36 5.96 -9.41
CA ALA A 155 -1.44 5.54 -8.54
C ALA A 155 -1.87 6.70 -7.63
N LEU A 156 -3.17 6.84 -7.43
CA LEU A 156 -3.74 7.85 -6.53
C LEU A 156 -4.12 7.16 -5.21
N HIS A 157 -3.48 7.59 -4.12
CA HIS A 157 -3.81 7.07 -2.80
C HIS A 157 -5.03 7.83 -2.26
N GLN A 158 -6.17 7.12 -2.20
CA GLN A 158 -7.39 7.60 -1.57
C GLN A 158 -7.21 7.49 -0.06
N VAL A 159 -6.92 8.61 0.60
CA VAL A 159 -6.76 8.67 2.06
C VAL A 159 -8.10 8.55 2.79
N TRP A 160 -8.06 8.41 4.12
CA TRP A 160 -9.23 8.22 4.97
C TRP A 160 -9.80 9.51 5.54
N ALA A 161 -11.08 9.46 5.90
CA ALA A 161 -11.72 10.46 6.74
C ALA A 161 -11.21 10.36 8.19
N TYR A 162 -11.23 11.48 8.90
CA TYR A 162 -10.86 11.54 10.31
C TYR A 162 -11.84 10.77 11.20
N ALA A 163 -11.42 10.50 12.44
CA ALA A 163 -12.32 9.96 13.46
C ALA A 163 -13.46 10.95 13.75
N GLN A 164 -14.62 10.46 14.17
CA GLN A 164 -15.81 11.26 14.50
C GLN A 164 -15.50 12.30 15.58
N ASN A 165 -14.64 11.96 16.54
CA ASN A 165 -14.23 12.84 17.63
C ASN A 165 -12.99 13.70 17.32
N SER A 166 -12.55 13.76 16.05
CA SER A 166 -11.34 14.48 15.69
C SER A 166 -11.43 15.98 15.99
N THR A 167 -10.43 16.50 16.68
CA THR A 167 -10.32 17.93 16.98
C THR A 167 -9.57 18.70 15.90
N HIS A 168 -8.94 18.01 14.94
CA HIS A 168 -8.11 18.60 13.89
C HIS A 168 -8.85 19.71 13.14
N GLU A 169 -8.26 20.90 13.03
CA GLU A 169 -8.93 22.09 12.47
C GLU A 169 -9.38 21.88 11.03
N GLY A 170 -8.59 21.16 10.24
CA GLY A 170 -8.93 20.78 8.88
C GLY A 170 -10.24 19.98 8.74
N PHE A 171 -10.77 19.42 9.82
CA PHE A 171 -12.05 18.73 9.79
C PHE A 171 -13.24 19.68 9.60
N ALA A 172 -13.07 20.97 9.95
CA ALA A 172 -14.05 22.01 9.70
C ALA A 172 -14.37 22.19 8.20
N ASN A 173 -13.47 21.79 7.30
CA ASN A 173 -13.71 21.76 5.85
C ASN A 173 -14.86 20.81 5.44
N TYR A 174 -15.27 19.93 6.36
CA TYR A 174 -16.27 18.87 6.19
C TYR A 174 -17.29 18.89 7.34
N ASP A 175 -17.53 20.05 7.94
CA ASP A 175 -18.47 20.25 9.06
C ASP A 175 -18.19 19.38 10.31
N ARG A 176 -16.93 18.93 10.48
CA ARG A 176 -16.55 17.95 11.50
C ARG A 176 -17.36 16.65 11.45
N ASP A 177 -17.73 16.23 10.24
CA ASP A 177 -18.51 15.03 9.99
C ASP A 177 -17.68 14.01 9.18
N GLN A 178 -17.51 12.82 9.76
CA GLN A 178 -16.68 11.76 9.18
C GLN A 178 -17.22 11.29 7.83
N MET A 179 -18.54 11.11 7.72
CA MET A 179 -19.16 10.62 6.49
C MET A 179 -19.14 11.66 5.38
N LYS A 180 -19.36 12.94 5.71
CA LYS A 180 -19.17 14.04 4.74
C LYS A 180 -17.73 14.08 4.23
N MET A 181 -16.75 13.93 5.12
CA MET A 181 -15.34 13.88 4.71
C MET A 181 -15.04 12.67 3.82
N TYR A 182 -15.51 11.48 4.18
CA TYR A 182 -15.33 10.26 3.39
C TYR A 182 -15.92 10.39 1.98
N LEU A 183 -17.17 10.85 1.89
CA LEU A 183 -17.85 11.05 0.61
C LEU A 183 -17.13 12.11 -0.25
N ALA A 184 -16.74 13.24 0.35
CA ALA A 184 -15.99 14.28 -0.36
C ALA A 184 -14.65 13.74 -0.91
N ILE A 185 -13.93 12.92 -0.13
CA ILE A 185 -12.67 12.31 -0.57
C ILE A 185 -12.90 11.34 -1.73
N THR A 186 -13.84 10.41 -1.60
CA THR A 186 -14.09 9.38 -2.63
C THR A 186 -14.56 9.99 -3.94
N GLU A 187 -15.49 10.95 -3.89
CA GLU A 187 -15.94 11.71 -5.06
C GLU A 187 -14.80 12.51 -5.70
N THR A 188 -14.00 13.20 -4.88
CA THR A 188 -12.87 13.99 -5.37
C THR A 188 -11.83 13.10 -6.05
N VAL A 189 -11.41 12.01 -5.40
CA VAL A 189 -10.44 11.07 -5.95
C VAL A 189 -10.95 10.45 -7.25
N LYS A 190 -12.23 10.05 -7.32
CA LYS A 190 -12.85 9.54 -8.54
C LYS A 190 -12.79 10.56 -9.69
N LYS A 191 -13.11 11.82 -9.41
CA LYS A 191 -13.08 12.91 -10.39
C LYS A 191 -11.65 13.27 -10.82
N VAL A 192 -10.70 13.32 -9.89
CA VAL A 192 -9.28 13.57 -10.16
C VAL A 192 -8.70 12.45 -11.04
N ALA A 193 -8.99 11.19 -10.71
CA ALA A 193 -8.55 10.04 -11.50
C ALA A 193 -9.04 10.12 -12.95
N ALA A 194 -10.34 10.40 -13.15
CA ALA A 194 -10.92 10.59 -14.47
C ALA A 194 -10.25 11.74 -15.24
N THR A 195 -9.99 12.86 -14.57
CA THR A 195 -9.39 14.07 -15.20
C THR A 195 -7.92 13.88 -15.57
N THR A 196 -7.16 13.14 -14.75
CA THR A 196 -5.72 12.93 -14.95
C THR A 196 -5.39 11.67 -15.74
N GLY A 197 -6.37 10.77 -15.95
CA GLY A 197 -6.17 9.48 -16.58
C GLY A 197 -5.46 8.45 -15.68
N ILE A 198 -5.33 8.71 -14.38
CA ILE A 198 -4.78 7.76 -13.42
C ILE A 198 -5.79 6.61 -13.24
N LYS A 199 -5.35 5.38 -13.53
CA LYS A 199 -6.21 4.18 -13.46
C LYS A 199 -6.08 3.39 -12.17
N ILE A 200 -4.96 3.54 -11.46
CA ILE A 200 -4.69 2.81 -10.22
C ILE A 200 -5.15 3.68 -9.05
N ILE A 201 -6.13 3.20 -8.29
CA ILE A 201 -6.61 3.82 -7.07
C ILE A 201 -6.30 2.88 -5.93
N ILE A 202 -5.71 3.41 -4.86
CA ILE A 202 -5.47 2.65 -3.62
C ILE A 202 -6.54 3.10 -2.62
N PRO A 203 -7.61 2.31 -2.39
CA PRO A 203 -8.81 2.76 -1.69
C PRO A 203 -8.69 2.66 -0.17
N SER A 204 -7.58 3.12 0.41
CA SER A 204 -7.33 3.05 1.86
C SER A 204 -8.43 3.74 2.66
N GLY A 205 -8.96 4.85 2.16
CA GLY A 205 -10.08 5.56 2.80
C GLY A 205 -11.34 4.71 2.92
N THR A 206 -11.69 3.99 1.85
CA THR A 206 -12.80 3.03 1.87
C THR A 206 -12.49 1.82 2.72
N ALA A 207 -11.24 1.32 2.74
CA ALA A 207 -10.86 0.20 3.62
C ALA A 207 -11.01 0.55 5.10
N ILE A 208 -10.57 1.75 5.50
CA ILE A 208 -10.77 2.27 6.85
C ILE A 208 -12.25 2.43 7.15
N GLN A 209 -13.04 2.99 6.22
CA GLN A 209 -14.47 3.17 6.44
C GLN A 209 -15.23 1.83 6.54
N ASN A 210 -14.86 0.82 5.74
CA ASN A 210 -15.36 -0.55 5.87
C ASN A 210 -15.04 -1.10 7.27
N CYS A 211 -13.79 -0.97 7.70
CA CYS A 211 -13.34 -1.46 8.99
C CYS A 211 -14.10 -0.81 10.17
N ARG A 212 -14.44 0.47 10.08
CA ARG A 212 -15.28 1.19 11.07
C ARG A 212 -16.69 0.59 11.23
N THR A 213 -17.20 -0.12 10.23
CA THR A 213 -18.51 -0.80 10.30
C THR A 213 -18.47 -2.18 10.98
N SER A 214 -17.28 -2.64 11.38
CA SER A 214 -17.08 -3.85 12.18
C SER A 214 -17.13 -3.54 13.68
N GLU A 215 -16.94 -4.56 14.51
CA GLU A 215 -16.76 -4.40 15.95
C GLU A 215 -15.56 -3.54 16.38
N ILE A 216 -14.59 -3.29 15.48
CA ILE A 216 -13.47 -2.37 15.75
C ILE A 216 -14.01 -0.94 15.96
N GLY A 217 -15.10 -0.56 15.28
CA GLY A 217 -15.67 0.78 15.38
C GLY A 217 -14.69 1.88 14.97
N ASP A 218 -14.90 3.08 15.51
CA ASP A 218 -14.09 4.26 15.19
C ASP A 218 -12.76 4.34 16.00
N HIS A 219 -12.09 3.20 16.16
CA HIS A 219 -10.83 3.05 16.91
C HIS A 219 -9.63 2.76 16.00
N LEU A 220 -9.63 3.36 14.81
CA LEU A 220 -8.59 3.18 13.80
C LEU A 220 -7.63 4.37 13.72
N ASN A 221 -7.73 5.33 14.64
CA ASN A 221 -6.91 6.54 14.67
C ASN A 221 -6.24 6.73 16.02
N ARG A 222 -4.97 7.15 16.02
CA ARG A 222 -4.19 7.39 17.25
C ARG A 222 -4.36 8.80 17.83
N ASP A 223 -4.72 9.76 16.99
CA ASP A 223 -4.81 11.18 17.32
C ASP A 223 -6.00 11.87 16.61
N GLY A 224 -6.99 11.07 16.23
CA GLY A 224 -8.18 11.52 15.51
C GLY A 224 -8.02 11.66 14.01
N TYR A 225 -6.82 11.50 13.43
CA TYR A 225 -6.64 11.57 11.98
C TYR A 225 -5.55 10.68 11.40
N HIS A 226 -4.43 10.48 12.09
CA HIS A 226 -3.47 9.45 11.69
C HIS A 226 -3.93 8.08 12.15
N LEU A 227 -3.47 7.02 11.49
CA LEU A 227 -3.91 5.67 11.81
C LEU A 227 -3.37 5.18 13.15
N ASP A 228 -4.15 4.34 13.82
CA ASP A 228 -3.64 3.51 14.91
C ASP A 228 -2.38 2.78 14.45
N LEU A 229 -1.36 2.72 15.32
CA LEU A 229 -0.04 2.21 14.98
C LEU A 229 -0.04 0.70 14.66
N HIS A 230 -1.11 -0.02 15.03
CA HIS A 230 -1.25 -1.45 14.80
C HIS A 230 -2.31 -1.71 13.73
N ILE A 231 -3.59 -1.80 14.11
CA ILE A 231 -4.67 -2.24 13.24
C ILE A 231 -4.99 -1.21 12.15
N GLY A 232 -4.91 0.08 12.46
CA GLY A 232 -5.16 1.14 11.48
C GLY A 232 -4.19 1.04 10.30
N ARG A 233 -2.89 1.09 10.59
CA ARG A 233 -1.82 0.93 9.58
C ARG A 233 -1.92 -0.40 8.82
N TYR A 234 -2.28 -1.49 9.51
CA TYR A 234 -2.44 -2.80 8.86
C TYR A 234 -3.55 -2.83 7.81
N VAL A 235 -4.70 -2.19 8.07
CA VAL A 235 -5.79 -2.08 7.06
C VAL A 235 -5.29 -1.36 5.81
N ALA A 236 -4.55 -0.26 5.96
CA ALA A 236 -4.00 0.49 4.83
C ALA A 236 -2.95 -0.33 4.07
N ALA A 237 -2.04 -1.01 4.77
CA ALA A 237 -1.02 -1.86 4.17
C ALA A 237 -1.62 -3.05 3.40
N CYS A 238 -2.64 -3.73 3.95
CA CYS A 238 -3.40 -4.76 3.23
C CYS A 238 -4.03 -4.23 1.94
N THR A 239 -4.55 -3.00 1.97
CA THR A 239 -5.15 -2.34 0.81
C THR A 239 -4.12 -2.04 -0.26
N TRP A 240 -2.94 -1.51 0.13
CA TRP A 240 -1.81 -1.30 -0.77
C TRP A 240 -1.34 -2.62 -1.39
N PHE A 241 -1.13 -3.65 -0.58
CA PHE A 241 -0.71 -4.98 -1.04
C PHE A 241 -1.65 -5.52 -2.12
N GLU A 242 -2.95 -5.58 -1.84
CA GLU A 242 -3.90 -6.17 -2.78
C GLU A 242 -4.05 -5.34 -4.06
N THR A 243 -3.95 -4.01 -3.94
CA THR A 243 -3.99 -3.10 -5.10
C THR A 243 -2.82 -3.34 -6.07
N PHE A 244 -1.60 -3.54 -5.56
CA PHE A 244 -0.41 -3.64 -6.42
C PHE A 244 -0.10 -5.05 -6.90
N PHE A 245 -0.35 -6.05 -6.05
CA PHE A 245 -0.04 -7.43 -6.41
C PHE A 245 -1.21 -8.14 -7.09
N HIS A 246 -2.41 -7.52 -7.11
CA HIS A 246 -3.65 -8.13 -7.60
C HIS A 246 -3.90 -9.50 -6.95
N ARG A 247 -3.61 -9.59 -5.65
CA ARG A 247 -3.75 -10.78 -4.82
C ARG A 247 -4.54 -10.43 -3.59
N SER A 248 -5.49 -11.28 -3.26
CA SER A 248 -6.24 -11.15 -2.03
C SER A 248 -5.29 -11.06 -0.84
N CYS A 249 -5.42 -10.01 -0.03
CA CYS A 249 -4.76 -9.92 1.26
C CYS A 249 -5.40 -10.86 2.29
N VAL A 250 -6.62 -11.37 2.04
CA VAL A 250 -7.31 -12.34 2.88
C VAL A 250 -6.56 -13.66 2.88
N GLY A 251 -6.15 -14.10 4.07
CA GLY A 251 -5.38 -15.32 4.25
C GLY A 251 -3.87 -15.12 4.16
N ASN A 252 -3.38 -13.87 3.99
CA ASN A 252 -1.97 -13.58 4.16
C ASN A 252 -1.55 -13.96 5.61
N PRO A 253 -0.48 -14.75 5.80
CA PRO A 253 -0.12 -15.27 7.13
C PRO A 253 0.56 -14.24 8.02
N PHE A 254 0.99 -13.09 7.47
CA PHE A 254 1.56 -12.02 8.28
C PHE A 254 0.46 -11.23 8.99
N LYS A 255 0.72 -10.93 10.26
CA LYS A 255 -0.06 -10.04 11.10
C LYS A 255 0.90 -9.26 12.02
N PRO A 256 0.72 -7.94 12.21
CA PRO A 256 1.55 -7.16 13.11
C PRO A 256 1.46 -7.63 14.56
N ALA A 257 2.54 -7.44 15.31
CA ALA A 257 2.52 -7.58 16.76
C ALA A 257 1.48 -6.62 17.36
N GLY A 258 0.68 -7.11 18.32
CA GLY A 258 -0.40 -6.34 18.95
C GLY A 258 -1.75 -6.41 18.24
N VAL A 259 -1.82 -6.94 17.01
CA VAL A 259 -3.08 -7.22 16.33
C VAL A 259 -3.55 -8.63 16.66
N THR A 260 -4.80 -8.83 17.04
CA THR A 260 -5.39 -10.17 17.27
C THR A 260 -5.73 -10.86 15.95
N ASP A 261 -5.88 -12.19 15.93
CA ASP A 261 -6.25 -12.91 14.70
C ASP A 261 -7.61 -12.44 14.15
N ARG A 262 -8.53 -12.09 15.05
CA ARG A 262 -9.84 -11.56 14.67
C ARG A 262 -9.72 -10.18 14.04
N GLN A 263 -8.96 -9.27 14.63
CA GLN A 263 -8.70 -7.95 14.04
C GLN A 263 -7.99 -8.06 12.70
N ALA A 264 -7.00 -8.95 12.58
CA ALA A 264 -6.29 -9.17 11.32
C ALA A 264 -7.25 -9.64 10.22
N LYS A 265 -8.13 -10.59 10.53
CA LYS A 265 -9.18 -11.04 9.61
C LYS A 265 -10.09 -9.88 9.20
N ILE A 266 -10.55 -9.06 10.14
CA ILE A 266 -11.35 -7.87 9.83
C ILE A 266 -10.62 -6.93 8.88
N ALA A 267 -9.35 -6.62 9.16
CA ALA A 267 -8.56 -5.71 8.33
C ALA A 267 -8.37 -6.24 6.91
N GLN A 268 -8.04 -7.52 6.76
CA GLN A 268 -7.89 -8.15 5.45
C GLN A 268 -9.19 -8.10 4.64
N TYR A 269 -10.33 -8.45 5.24
CA TYR A 269 -11.61 -8.39 4.54
C TYR A 269 -12.04 -6.94 4.22
N ALA A 270 -11.80 -5.99 5.14
CA ALA A 270 -12.12 -4.58 4.92
C ALA A 270 -11.33 -4.00 3.72
N ALA A 271 -10.03 -4.33 3.65
CA ALA A 271 -9.16 -3.98 2.53
C ALA A 271 -9.59 -4.66 1.22
N HIS A 272 -9.86 -5.97 1.25
CA HIS A 272 -10.32 -6.74 0.10
C HIS A 272 -11.59 -6.17 -0.52
N TYR A 273 -12.60 -5.88 0.31
CA TYR A 273 -13.85 -5.28 -0.16
C TYR A 273 -13.64 -3.86 -0.68
N ALA A 274 -12.73 -3.08 -0.10
CA ALA A 274 -12.39 -1.77 -0.62
C ALA A 274 -11.72 -1.86 -2.01
N VAL A 275 -10.84 -2.83 -2.25
CA VAL A 275 -10.25 -3.02 -3.59
C VAL A 275 -11.32 -3.40 -4.62
N GLN A 276 -12.31 -4.21 -4.24
CA GLN A 276 -13.43 -4.56 -5.12
C GLN A 276 -14.40 -3.40 -5.36
N ARG A 277 -14.65 -2.57 -4.33
CA ARG A 277 -15.59 -1.45 -4.34
C ARG A 277 -14.92 -0.18 -3.82
N PRO A 278 -14.02 0.45 -4.61
CA PRO A 278 -13.12 1.51 -4.12
C PRO A 278 -13.78 2.83 -3.72
N PHE A 279 -15.08 2.98 -3.95
CA PHE A 279 -15.83 4.22 -3.69
C PHE A 279 -17.14 3.97 -2.93
N GLU A 280 -17.29 2.80 -2.32
CA GLU A 280 -18.52 2.41 -1.61
C GLU A 280 -18.18 1.63 -0.35
N ILE A 281 -18.85 1.95 0.75
CA ILE A 281 -18.70 1.22 2.01
C ILE A 281 -19.34 -0.15 1.86
N THR A 282 -18.58 -1.20 2.18
CA THR A 282 -19.10 -2.56 2.36
C THR A 282 -19.23 -2.82 3.86
N LEU A 283 -20.47 -3.03 4.33
CA LEU A 283 -20.74 -3.32 5.73
C LEU A 283 -20.09 -4.64 6.16
N MET A 284 -19.34 -4.59 7.26
CA MET A 284 -18.64 -5.73 7.83
C MET A 284 -19.57 -6.56 8.74
N THR A 285 -20.76 -6.92 8.25
CA THR A 285 -21.84 -7.55 9.04
C THR A 285 -21.42 -8.83 9.75
N ASN A 286 -20.61 -9.67 9.12
CA ASN A 286 -20.05 -10.90 9.71
C ASN A 286 -19.03 -10.65 10.83
N PHE A 287 -18.65 -9.39 11.04
CA PHE A 287 -17.70 -8.94 12.05
C PHE A 287 -18.28 -7.86 12.96
N ALA A 288 -19.59 -7.60 12.89
CA ALA A 288 -20.26 -6.68 13.80
C ALA A 288 -20.38 -7.30 15.20
N TRP A 289 -20.56 -6.45 16.21
CA TRP A 289 -20.94 -6.91 17.55
C TRP A 289 -22.26 -7.68 17.45
N THR A 290 -22.24 -8.99 17.68
CA THR A 290 -23.46 -9.78 17.87
C THR A 290 -24.02 -9.52 19.27
N PHE A 291 -24.47 -8.29 19.54
CA PHE A 291 -25.47 -8.10 20.58
C PHE A 291 -26.81 -8.50 19.99
N LEU A 292 -27.17 -9.78 20.11
CA LEU A 292 -28.50 -10.27 20.52
C LEU A 292 -28.51 -11.81 20.48
N PRO A 293 -29.21 -12.46 21.43
CA PRO A 293 -29.46 -13.90 21.36
C PRO A 293 -30.31 -14.20 20.12
N SER A 294 -30.09 -15.38 19.55
CA SER A 294 -30.89 -15.94 18.46
C SER A 294 -32.39 -15.82 18.74
N SER A 295 -33.04 -14.82 18.15
CA SER A 295 -34.44 -14.90 17.76
C SER A 295 -34.66 -13.98 16.58
N GLU A 296 -35.17 -14.57 15.50
CA GLU A 296 -35.47 -13.93 14.23
C GLU A 296 -36.31 -12.66 14.45
N LYS A 297 -35.76 -11.51 14.05
CA LYS A 297 -36.54 -10.37 13.55
C LYS A 297 -35.62 -9.41 12.80
N THR A 298 -35.90 -9.34 11.50
CA THR A 298 -35.54 -8.34 10.49
C THR A 298 -34.73 -7.13 10.96
N ILE A 299 -33.49 -7.05 10.47
CA ILE A 299 -32.65 -5.85 10.53
C ILE A 299 -33.11 -4.89 9.44
N SER A 300 -34.02 -3.99 9.80
CA SER A 300 -34.13 -2.67 9.21
C SER A 300 -34.22 -1.70 10.38
N GLU A 301 -33.52 -0.56 10.32
CA GLU A 301 -33.51 0.52 11.34
C GLU A 301 -32.39 0.47 12.40
N PHE A 302 -31.12 0.41 11.98
CA PHE A 302 -30.02 0.98 12.78
C PHE A 302 -28.98 1.63 11.87
N LEU A 303 -29.41 2.56 11.01
CA LEU A 303 -28.54 3.56 10.37
C LEU A 303 -29.36 4.83 10.08
N VAL A 304 -29.81 5.49 11.13
CA VAL A 304 -30.04 6.94 11.13
C VAL A 304 -29.56 7.42 12.50
N TYR A 305 -28.46 8.15 12.49
CA TYR A 305 -27.98 9.21 13.40
C TYR A 305 -26.45 9.21 13.38
#